data_AF-A0A2E8CR52-F1
#
_entry.id   AF-A0A2E8CR52-F1
#
_cell.length_a   1.000
_cell.length_b   1.000
_cell.length_c   1.000
_cell.angle_alpha   90.00
_cell.angle_beta   90.00
_cell.angle_gamma   90.00
#
_symmetry.space_group_name_H-M   'P 1'
#
loop_
_entity.id
_entity.type
_entity.pdbx_description
1 polymer ?
#
loop_
_entity_poly.entity_id
_entity_poly.type
_entity_poly.pdbx_seq_one_letter_code
_entity_poly.pdbx_strand_id
1 'polypeptide(L)'
;MQFLASIGRILFGLLTLSVMGALADERNPTQWELKSPRPEIGVKGELGRSGELLLFSPELEGLNGYWESSYPVTGGEWVEFSALRRCENVGYPKRSCIVRIEWLGPNGESVESPHQVNPEYFGSETDQARPDFPRDQGFEVDDWIRVSDRYLVPENALAAVVQLHLRWAPGGMAEWKDISLLKSVAPTERKVTLAAVHTKLSGVEKTPDGNRQLLVPLIDAAAAEGADLIVLPELLTCRGMRKDYVDLAETIPGPSTEFFGKIAKKHDLYLVAGLLERDGPLIYNVAVLMGPSGEVVGKYRKVTLPREEIAKGIAPGNDYPVFQTRFGMLGMMVCYDVFFPEVARNLAMKGAEVIALPIWGGNPRLAAARCAENGIFLVSSTYTNHEANWMKTAVWDREGNWLSHAQEWDTVVVHEVDLNRPTIWTGLGDFQARIAREAPVHAE
;
A
#
# COMPACT_ATOMS: atom_id res chain seq x y z
N MET A 1 37.70 -25.76 -58.21
CA MET A 1 36.30 -25.89 -58.67
C MET A 1 35.57 -26.86 -57.74
N GLN A 2 34.31 -26.54 -57.44
CA GLN A 2 33.37 -27.14 -56.48
C GLN A 2 33.44 -28.68 -56.30
N PHE A 3 33.23 -29.20 -55.08
CA PHE A 3 31.95 -29.81 -54.62
C PHE A 3 32.07 -30.58 -53.28
N LEU A 4 31.05 -30.38 -52.42
CA LEU A 4 30.39 -31.28 -51.43
C LEU A 4 31.21 -32.24 -50.54
N ALA A 5 31.01 -32.16 -49.22
CA ALA A 5 30.27 -33.19 -48.46
C ALA A 5 30.01 -32.77 -47.00
N SER A 6 28.77 -32.94 -46.57
CA SER A 6 28.20 -32.73 -45.25
C SER A 6 28.04 -34.07 -44.53
N ILE A 7 28.47 -34.15 -43.26
CA ILE A 7 28.00 -35.04 -42.18
C ILE A 7 28.34 -34.25 -40.90
N GLY A 8 27.49 -33.88 -39.96
CA GLY A 8 26.18 -34.36 -39.52
C GLY A 8 26.22 -34.20 -37.99
N ARG A 9 25.34 -33.40 -37.40
CA ARG A 9 25.02 -33.47 -35.97
C ARG A 9 23.67 -32.82 -35.69
N ILE A 10 22.79 -33.68 -35.19
CA ILE A 10 21.42 -33.47 -34.76
C ILE A 10 21.44 -32.54 -33.53
N LEU A 11 20.70 -31.43 -33.59
CA LEU A 11 20.27 -30.71 -32.40
C LEU A 11 18.74 -30.73 -32.36
N PHE A 12 18.21 -31.43 -31.35
CA PHE A 12 16.81 -31.37 -30.94
C PHE A 12 16.55 -29.98 -30.34
N GLY A 13 15.89 -29.11 -31.11
CA GLY A 13 15.27 -27.89 -30.58
C GLY A 13 13.80 -28.18 -30.27
N LEU A 14 13.46 -28.37 -29.00
CA LEU A 14 12.06 -28.28 -28.56
C LEU A 14 11.61 -26.83 -28.76
N LEU A 15 10.79 -26.58 -29.79
CA LEU A 15 9.90 -25.42 -29.80
C LEU A 15 8.79 -25.68 -28.79
N THR A 16 8.89 -25.09 -27.61
CA THR A 16 7.71 -24.82 -26.79
C THR A 16 6.96 -23.65 -27.42
N LEU A 17 6.02 -23.97 -28.32
CA LEU A 17 4.92 -23.07 -28.64
C LEU A 17 4.08 -22.92 -27.37
N SER A 18 4.26 -21.85 -26.61
CA SER A 18 3.27 -21.45 -25.61
C SER A 18 2.08 -20.84 -26.36
N VAL A 19 1.08 -21.66 -26.65
CA VAL A 19 -0.25 -21.22 -27.03
C VAL A 19 -0.87 -20.59 -25.79
N MET A 20 -0.74 -19.28 -25.60
CA MET A 20 -1.69 -18.53 -24.78
C MET A 20 -2.96 -18.39 -25.62
N GLY A 21 -3.89 -19.33 -25.40
CA GLY A 21 -5.21 -19.34 -26.00
C GLY A 21 -6.03 -18.16 -25.48
N ALA A 22 -6.64 -17.45 -26.43
CA ALA A 22 -7.54 -16.33 -26.22
C ALA A 22 -8.77 -16.69 -25.37
N LEU A 23 -9.14 -15.76 -24.49
CA LEU A 23 -10.53 -15.41 -24.20
C LEU A 23 -10.62 -13.89 -24.03
N ALA A 24 -10.23 -13.14 -25.06
CA ALA A 24 -10.63 -11.74 -25.16
C ALA A 24 -12.05 -11.71 -25.75
N ASP A 25 -13.05 -11.66 -24.87
CA ASP A 25 -14.37 -11.19 -25.26
C ASP A 25 -14.22 -9.68 -25.52
N GLU A 26 -14.24 -9.26 -26.79
CA GLU A 26 -14.05 -7.86 -27.18
C GLU A 26 -15.25 -7.03 -26.71
N ARG A 27 -15.14 -6.46 -25.52
CA ARG A 27 -16.05 -5.42 -25.03
C ARG A 27 -15.58 -4.09 -25.58
N ASN A 28 -15.98 -3.82 -26.82
CA ASN A 28 -15.67 -2.55 -27.44
C ASN A 28 -16.56 -1.44 -26.86
N PRO A 29 -15.99 -0.25 -26.57
CA PRO A 29 -16.80 0.91 -26.17
C PRO A 29 -17.78 1.26 -27.30
N THR A 30 -18.96 1.77 -26.94
CA THR A 30 -19.92 2.25 -27.94
C THR A 30 -19.37 3.45 -28.72
N GLN A 31 -19.04 4.53 -28.02
CA GLN A 31 -18.42 5.75 -28.53
C GLN A 31 -17.96 6.62 -27.34
N TRP A 32 -16.83 7.30 -27.49
CA TRP A 32 -16.38 8.28 -26.50
C TRP A 32 -17.07 9.64 -26.69
N GLU A 33 -17.66 10.17 -25.63
CA GLU A 33 -18.30 11.48 -25.57
C GLU A 33 -17.58 12.40 -24.59
N LEU A 34 -17.31 13.63 -25.01
CA LEU A 34 -16.74 14.64 -24.10
C LEU A 34 -17.86 15.22 -23.24
N LYS A 35 -17.72 15.10 -21.92
CA LYS A 35 -18.70 15.58 -20.93
C LYS A 35 -18.07 16.43 -19.84
N SER A 36 -18.93 17.15 -19.15
CA SER A 36 -18.61 17.95 -17.97
C SER A 36 -19.80 17.91 -17.00
N PRO A 37 -19.59 17.98 -15.68
CA PRO A 37 -20.69 18.10 -14.73
C PRO A 37 -21.58 19.32 -15.00
N ARG A 38 -21.00 20.42 -15.51
CA ARG A 38 -21.74 21.60 -16.02
C ARG A 38 -21.01 22.23 -17.20
N PRO A 39 -21.72 22.69 -18.25
CA PRO A 39 -21.08 23.25 -19.44
C PRO A 39 -20.06 24.37 -19.16
N GLU A 40 -20.34 25.24 -18.20
CA GLU A 40 -19.52 26.41 -17.85
C GLU A 40 -18.18 26.09 -17.17
N ILE A 41 -18.00 24.85 -16.68
CA ILE A 41 -16.74 24.39 -16.07
C ILE A 41 -16.05 23.29 -16.89
N GLY A 42 -16.51 23.06 -18.13
CA GLY A 42 -15.95 22.00 -18.98
C GLY A 42 -14.50 22.28 -19.39
N VAL A 43 -13.71 21.21 -19.46
CA VAL A 43 -12.42 21.22 -20.16
C VAL A 43 -12.65 21.07 -21.67
N LYS A 44 -11.62 21.33 -22.47
CA LYS A 44 -11.63 21.05 -23.91
C LYS A 44 -11.15 19.62 -24.16
N GLY A 45 -11.59 19.00 -25.25
CA GLY A 45 -11.12 17.68 -25.66
C GLY A 45 -10.95 17.57 -27.16
N GLU A 46 -10.01 16.72 -27.57
CA GLU A 46 -9.70 16.43 -28.97
C GLU A 46 -9.45 14.92 -29.14
N LEU A 47 -9.80 14.37 -30.31
CA LEU A 47 -9.44 13.01 -30.68
C LEU A 47 -8.13 13.03 -31.46
N GLY A 48 -7.14 12.28 -30.97
CA GLY A 48 -5.86 12.08 -31.62
C GLY A 48 -5.97 11.28 -32.91
N ARG A 49 -4.92 11.34 -33.73
CA ARG A 49 -4.91 10.72 -35.07
C ARG A 49 -4.93 9.19 -35.03
N SER A 50 -4.52 8.59 -33.93
CA SER A 50 -4.48 7.13 -33.74
C SER A 50 -5.54 6.66 -32.73
N GLY A 51 -6.49 7.52 -32.36
CA GLY A 51 -7.56 7.23 -31.41
C GLY A 51 -7.25 7.63 -29.96
N GLU A 52 -6.20 8.40 -29.73
CA GLU A 52 -5.89 8.97 -28.42
C GLU A 52 -7.00 9.95 -27.98
N LEU A 53 -7.30 10.00 -26.68
CA LEU A 53 -8.30 10.88 -26.11
C LEU A 53 -7.60 11.98 -25.31
N LEU A 54 -7.63 13.21 -25.82
CA LEU A 54 -6.96 14.35 -25.21
C LEU A 54 -7.95 15.20 -24.44
N LEU A 55 -7.54 15.69 -23.28
CA LEU A 55 -8.23 16.69 -22.47
C LEU A 55 -7.27 17.83 -22.15
N PHE A 56 -7.72 19.07 -22.33
CA PHE A 56 -6.97 20.29 -22.03
C PHE A 56 -7.80 21.21 -21.14
N SER A 57 -7.23 21.59 -20.00
CA SER A 57 -7.83 22.56 -19.09
C SER A 57 -7.21 23.94 -19.32
N PRO A 58 -8.01 24.95 -19.68
CA PRO A 58 -7.60 26.35 -19.56
C PRO A 58 -7.05 26.70 -18.17
N GLU A 59 -6.43 27.88 -18.05
CA GLU A 59 -5.86 28.43 -16.79
C GLU A 59 -6.88 28.70 -15.67
N LEU A 60 -8.18 28.55 -15.94
CA LEU A 60 -9.21 28.77 -14.94
C LEU A 60 -9.21 27.63 -13.91
N GLU A 61 -9.14 27.98 -12.63
CA GLU A 61 -9.26 27.00 -11.54
C GLU A 61 -10.67 26.37 -11.50
N GLY A 62 -10.74 25.13 -11.01
CA GLY A 62 -12.01 24.46 -10.75
C GLY A 62 -12.68 23.81 -11.97
N LEU A 63 -12.07 23.89 -13.18
CA LEU A 63 -12.56 23.19 -14.36
C LEU A 63 -12.56 21.67 -14.18
N ASN A 64 -13.52 21.00 -14.81
CA ASN A 64 -13.73 19.57 -14.73
C ASN A 64 -14.41 19.07 -16.01
N GLY A 65 -13.81 18.09 -16.66
CA GLY A 65 -14.50 17.29 -17.66
C GLY A 65 -13.80 15.98 -17.92
N TYR A 66 -14.43 15.15 -18.74
CA TYR A 66 -14.02 13.78 -18.94
C TYR A 66 -14.51 13.23 -20.27
N TRP A 67 -13.78 12.27 -20.80
CA TRP A 67 -14.31 11.37 -21.83
C TRP A 67 -15.14 10.29 -21.16
N GLU A 68 -16.32 10.00 -21.68
CA GLU A 68 -17.21 8.95 -21.18
C GLU A 68 -17.53 7.95 -22.29
N SER A 69 -17.53 6.66 -21.95
CA SER A 69 -18.08 5.62 -22.81
C SER A 69 -18.72 4.52 -21.97
N SER A 70 -19.67 3.80 -22.56
CA SER A 70 -20.32 2.64 -21.95
C SER A 70 -19.77 1.34 -22.54
N TYR A 71 -19.55 0.35 -21.67
CA TYR A 71 -19.13 -0.99 -22.02
C TYR A 71 -20.21 -1.99 -21.58
N PRO A 72 -20.66 -2.92 -22.46
CA PRO A 72 -21.55 -3.99 -22.03
C PRO A 72 -20.79 -4.92 -21.08
N VAL A 73 -21.45 -5.31 -19.98
CA VAL A 73 -20.89 -6.24 -19.00
C VAL A 73 -21.94 -7.27 -18.56
N THR A 74 -21.46 -8.38 -18.01
CA THR A 74 -22.29 -9.43 -17.44
C THR A 74 -22.02 -9.51 -15.95
N GLY A 75 -23.06 -9.44 -15.13
CA GLY A 75 -22.96 -9.59 -13.69
C GLY A 75 -22.31 -10.91 -13.25
N GLY A 76 -21.58 -10.86 -12.13
CA GLY A 76 -20.87 -12.01 -11.56
C GLY A 76 -19.55 -12.37 -12.26
N GLU A 77 -19.23 -11.72 -13.39
CA GLU A 77 -17.95 -11.92 -14.08
C GLU A 77 -16.86 -11.01 -13.55
N TRP A 78 -15.60 -11.43 -13.69
CA TRP A 78 -14.46 -10.57 -13.45
C TRP A 78 -14.05 -9.84 -14.73
N VAL A 79 -13.68 -8.58 -14.59
CA VAL A 79 -13.16 -7.74 -15.67
C VAL A 79 -11.87 -7.05 -15.26
N GLU A 80 -11.03 -6.71 -16.24
CA GLU A 80 -9.87 -5.86 -16.07
C GLU A 80 -10.07 -4.59 -16.89
N PHE A 81 -10.06 -3.44 -16.20
CA PHE A 81 -9.90 -2.15 -16.87
C PHE A 81 -8.40 -1.91 -17.08
N SER A 82 -8.01 -1.41 -18.24
CA SER A 82 -6.65 -0.92 -18.50
C SER A 82 -6.68 0.28 -19.43
N ALA A 83 -5.83 1.28 -19.16
CA ALA A 83 -5.55 2.40 -20.05
C ALA A 83 -4.13 2.91 -19.82
N LEU A 84 -3.54 3.55 -20.82
CA LEU A 84 -2.33 4.35 -20.66
C LEU A 84 -2.70 5.81 -20.49
N ARG A 85 -2.10 6.46 -19.51
CA ARG A 85 -2.29 7.87 -19.16
C ARG A 85 -0.97 8.63 -19.23
N ARG A 86 -0.98 9.80 -19.86
CA ARG A 86 0.10 10.79 -19.77
C ARG A 86 -0.48 12.12 -19.30
N CYS A 87 0.26 12.83 -18.44
CA CYS A 87 -0.17 14.11 -17.88
C CYS A 87 0.92 15.15 -18.07
N GLU A 88 0.55 16.36 -18.48
CA GLU A 88 1.48 17.50 -18.62
C GLU A 88 0.92 18.70 -17.83
N ASN A 89 1.79 19.40 -17.10
CA ASN A 89 1.42 20.55 -16.26
C ASN A 89 0.29 20.27 -15.26
N VAL A 90 0.23 19.05 -14.70
CA VAL A 90 -0.74 18.66 -13.68
C VAL A 90 -0.03 18.48 -12.35
N GLY A 91 -0.28 19.39 -11.39
CA GLY A 91 0.37 19.34 -10.07
C GLY A 91 0.06 18.06 -9.26
N TYR A 92 -1.16 17.53 -9.37
CA TYR A 92 -1.59 16.33 -8.65
C TYR A 92 -2.29 15.31 -9.58
N PRO A 93 -1.54 14.57 -10.43
CA PRO A 93 -2.12 13.69 -11.44
C PRO A 93 -3.10 12.64 -10.88
N LYS A 94 -2.79 12.05 -9.72
CA LYS A 94 -3.66 11.05 -9.06
C LYS A 94 -5.01 11.60 -8.57
N ARG A 95 -5.14 12.92 -8.45
CA ARG A 95 -6.37 13.63 -8.08
C ARG A 95 -7.10 14.22 -9.28
N SER A 96 -6.34 14.65 -10.28
CA SER A 96 -6.84 15.43 -11.41
C SER A 96 -7.09 14.61 -12.68
N CYS A 97 -6.30 13.55 -12.91
CA CYS A 97 -6.34 12.74 -14.12
C CYS A 97 -6.72 11.30 -13.77
N ILE A 98 -7.99 11.07 -13.49
CA ILE A 98 -8.47 9.83 -12.86
C ILE A 98 -9.38 9.04 -13.78
N VAL A 99 -9.43 7.73 -13.57
CA VAL A 99 -10.48 6.88 -14.13
C VAL A 99 -11.55 6.66 -13.07
N ARG A 100 -12.81 6.74 -13.49
CA ARG A 100 -13.98 6.41 -12.67
C ARG A 100 -14.85 5.43 -13.45
N ILE A 101 -15.22 4.31 -12.82
CA ILE A 101 -16.08 3.28 -13.42
C ILE A 101 -17.36 3.19 -12.61
N GLU A 102 -18.51 3.32 -13.26
CA GLU A 102 -19.82 3.15 -12.63
C GLU A 102 -20.54 1.94 -13.21
N TRP A 103 -21.15 1.14 -12.34
CA TRP A 103 -21.90 -0.06 -12.72
C TRP A 103 -23.38 0.24 -12.73
N LEU A 104 -24.04 0.03 -13.87
CA LEU A 104 -25.44 0.38 -14.08
C LEU A 104 -26.28 -0.83 -14.47
N GLY A 105 -27.52 -0.83 -13.98
CA GLY A 105 -28.57 -1.78 -14.31
C GLY A 105 -29.23 -1.48 -15.68
N PRO A 106 -30.25 -2.27 -16.04
CA PRO A 106 -30.91 -2.18 -17.35
C PRO A 106 -31.55 -0.83 -17.67
N ASN A 107 -31.91 -0.05 -16.65
CA ASN A 107 -32.57 1.26 -16.79
C ASN A 107 -31.62 2.43 -16.45
N GLY A 108 -30.32 2.18 -16.32
CA GLY A 108 -29.33 3.18 -15.93
C GLY A 108 -29.28 3.49 -14.43
N GLU A 109 -29.91 2.67 -13.61
CA GLU A 109 -29.91 2.75 -12.15
C GLU A 109 -28.62 2.18 -11.52
N SER A 110 -28.30 2.63 -10.32
CA SER A 110 -27.27 1.99 -9.49
C SER A 110 -27.70 0.57 -9.10
N VAL A 111 -26.72 -0.31 -8.97
CA VAL A 111 -26.90 -1.72 -8.60
C VAL A 111 -26.31 -1.99 -7.22
N GLU A 112 -26.68 -3.12 -6.61
CA GLU A 112 -26.10 -3.56 -5.34
C GLU A 112 -24.60 -3.91 -5.50
N SER A 113 -23.78 -3.60 -4.50
CA SER A 113 -22.35 -3.91 -4.46
C SER A 113 -22.13 -5.43 -4.53
N PRO A 114 -21.13 -5.90 -5.29
CA PRO A 114 -20.75 -7.31 -5.32
C PRO A 114 -19.97 -7.74 -4.06
N HIS A 115 -19.62 -6.77 -3.21
CA HIS A 115 -18.84 -6.98 -2.00
C HIS A 115 -19.68 -6.73 -0.76
N GLN A 116 -19.46 -7.58 0.25
CA GLN A 116 -19.98 -7.36 1.59
C GLN A 116 -19.34 -6.11 2.21
N VAL A 117 -20.16 -5.36 2.94
CA VAL A 117 -19.75 -4.22 3.76
C VAL A 117 -19.84 -4.60 5.24
N ASN A 118 -19.21 -3.83 6.12
CA ASN A 118 -19.36 -4.04 7.55
C ASN A 118 -20.80 -3.68 8.00
N PRO A 119 -21.60 -4.65 8.50
CA PRO A 119 -22.99 -4.38 8.90
C PRO A 119 -23.09 -3.63 10.23
N GLU A 120 -22.02 -3.53 11.02
CA GLU A 120 -22.03 -2.97 12.38
C GLU A 120 -22.53 -1.52 12.42
N TYR A 121 -22.30 -0.75 11.35
CA TYR A 121 -22.68 0.67 11.30
C TYR A 121 -24.11 0.94 10.81
N PHE A 122 -24.62 0.14 9.86
CA PHE A 122 -25.87 0.45 9.14
C PHE A 122 -26.84 -0.73 9.01
N GLY A 123 -26.53 -1.89 9.58
CA GLY A 123 -27.43 -3.05 9.67
C GLY A 123 -27.68 -3.83 8.38
N SER A 124 -27.07 -3.43 7.25
CA SER A 124 -27.08 -4.17 5.99
C SER A 124 -25.72 -4.79 5.73
N GLU A 125 -25.69 -6.03 5.23
CA GLU A 125 -24.47 -6.71 4.80
C GLU A 125 -24.01 -6.28 3.39
N THR A 126 -24.85 -5.52 2.67
CA THR A 126 -24.55 -4.99 1.32
C THR A 126 -24.91 -3.50 1.20
N ASP A 127 -24.14 -2.76 0.39
CA ASP A 127 -24.41 -1.36 -0.01
C ASP A 127 -24.69 -1.30 -1.51
N GLN A 128 -25.04 -0.13 -2.04
CA GLN A 128 -25.00 0.14 -3.48
C GLN A 128 -23.55 0.13 -3.99
N ALA A 129 -23.34 -0.39 -5.20
CA ALA A 129 -22.07 -0.31 -5.91
C ALA A 129 -21.65 1.17 -6.04
N ARG A 130 -20.47 1.50 -5.52
CA ARG A 130 -19.89 2.83 -5.63
C ARG A 130 -18.96 2.87 -6.84
N PRO A 131 -18.62 4.07 -7.35
CA PRO A 131 -17.69 4.16 -8.45
C PRO A 131 -16.34 3.55 -8.07
N ASP A 132 -15.81 2.75 -8.97
CA ASP A 132 -14.48 2.16 -8.85
C ASP A 132 -13.43 3.07 -9.47
N PHE A 133 -12.22 3.01 -8.93
CA PHE A 133 -11.13 3.89 -9.32
C PHE A 133 -9.82 3.13 -9.59
N PRO A 134 -9.59 2.69 -10.84
CA PRO A 134 -8.38 1.95 -11.21
C PRO A 134 -7.09 2.65 -10.81
N ARG A 135 -6.15 1.89 -10.24
CA ARG A 135 -4.87 2.34 -9.69
C ARG A 135 -3.78 2.47 -10.74
N ASP A 136 -2.86 3.40 -10.49
CA ASP A 136 -1.64 3.57 -11.25
C ASP A 136 -0.73 2.35 -11.05
N GLN A 137 -0.29 1.73 -12.13
CA GLN A 137 0.56 0.55 -12.19
C GLN A 137 1.95 0.97 -12.71
N GLY A 138 2.89 1.24 -11.79
CA GLY A 138 4.29 1.51 -12.11
C GLY A 138 4.55 2.71 -13.05
N PHE A 139 5.79 2.81 -13.53
CA PHE A 139 6.20 3.77 -14.56
C PHE A 139 6.44 3.00 -15.87
N GLU A 140 5.73 3.35 -16.94
CA GLU A 140 6.07 2.86 -18.28
C GLU A 140 7.08 3.79 -18.98
N VAL A 141 7.47 3.41 -20.19
CA VAL A 141 8.39 4.15 -21.05
C VAL A 141 7.76 5.47 -21.50
N ASP A 142 8.57 6.54 -21.62
CA ASP A 142 8.17 7.86 -22.16
C ASP A 142 7.03 8.58 -21.41
N ASP A 143 7.09 8.61 -20.07
CA ASP A 143 6.15 9.32 -19.17
C ASP A 143 4.69 8.81 -19.19
N TRP A 144 4.46 7.64 -19.80
CA TRP A 144 3.17 6.95 -19.71
C TRP A 144 3.05 6.19 -18.39
N ILE A 145 1.87 6.25 -17.79
CA ILE A 145 1.51 5.48 -16.60
C ILE A 145 0.34 4.58 -16.98
N ARG A 146 0.49 3.28 -16.75
CA ARG A 146 -0.63 2.35 -16.89
C ARG A 146 -1.59 2.56 -15.72
N VAL A 147 -2.88 2.64 -16.00
CA VAL A 147 -3.94 2.74 -15.01
C VAL A 147 -4.81 1.49 -15.19
N SER A 148 -4.75 0.56 -14.24
CA SER A 148 -5.31 -0.79 -14.40
C SER A 148 -5.75 -1.37 -13.07
N ASP A 149 -6.89 -2.06 -13.07
CA ASP A 149 -7.36 -2.88 -11.95
C ASP A 149 -8.41 -3.88 -12.41
N ARG A 150 -8.68 -4.86 -11.54
CA ARG A 150 -9.67 -5.91 -11.76
C ARG A 150 -10.84 -5.77 -10.82
N TYR A 151 -12.04 -5.98 -11.36
CA TYR A 151 -13.30 -5.80 -10.64
C TYR A 151 -14.23 -6.98 -10.85
N LEU A 152 -14.94 -7.36 -9.79
CA LEU A 152 -16.09 -8.24 -9.88
C LEU A 152 -17.27 -7.39 -10.32
N VAL A 153 -17.88 -7.72 -11.46
CA VAL A 153 -19.05 -7.00 -11.96
C VAL A 153 -20.25 -7.31 -11.05
N PRO A 154 -20.98 -6.29 -10.56
CA PRO A 154 -22.18 -6.51 -9.76
C PRO A 154 -23.21 -7.41 -10.47
N GLU A 155 -23.89 -8.28 -9.73
CA GLU A 155 -24.79 -9.32 -10.28
C GLU A 155 -25.84 -8.78 -11.26
N ASN A 156 -26.37 -7.58 -10.98
CA ASN A 156 -27.43 -6.95 -11.79
C ASN A 156 -26.92 -5.88 -12.77
N ALA A 157 -25.60 -5.70 -12.91
CA ALA A 157 -25.04 -4.72 -13.84
C ALA A 157 -25.07 -5.26 -15.29
N LEU A 158 -25.51 -4.39 -16.22
CA LEU A 158 -25.46 -4.64 -17.66
C LEU A 158 -24.50 -3.70 -18.39
N ALA A 159 -24.12 -2.59 -17.75
CA ALA A 159 -23.20 -1.62 -18.31
C ALA A 159 -22.16 -1.16 -17.28
N ALA A 160 -20.93 -0.95 -17.76
CA ALA A 160 -19.90 -0.21 -17.06
C ALA A 160 -19.68 1.13 -17.78
N VAL A 161 -19.96 2.24 -17.09
CA VAL A 161 -19.70 3.59 -17.60
C VAL A 161 -18.30 3.99 -17.16
N VAL A 162 -17.39 4.11 -18.13
CA VAL A 162 -16.00 4.48 -17.91
C VAL A 162 -15.83 5.96 -18.20
N GLN A 163 -15.27 6.70 -17.24
CA GLN A 163 -14.98 8.12 -17.35
C GLN A 163 -13.48 8.37 -17.17
N LEU A 164 -12.85 9.06 -18.11
CA LEU A 164 -11.44 9.45 -18.10
C LEU A 164 -11.36 10.96 -17.86
N HIS A 165 -10.97 11.37 -16.65
CA HIS A 165 -11.10 12.75 -16.18
C HIS A 165 -9.87 13.59 -16.43
N LEU A 166 -10.09 14.89 -16.60
CA LEU A 166 -9.18 15.98 -16.29
C LEU A 166 -9.96 17.01 -15.45
N ARG A 167 -9.55 17.20 -14.20
CA ARG A 167 -10.20 18.14 -13.27
C ARG A 167 -9.19 18.90 -12.43
N TRP A 168 -9.50 20.16 -12.13
CA TRP A 168 -8.78 21.00 -11.17
C TRP A 168 -7.28 21.13 -11.48
N ALA A 169 -6.94 21.27 -12.75
CA ALA A 169 -5.56 21.34 -13.23
C ALA A 169 -5.42 22.52 -14.21
N PRO A 170 -5.36 23.77 -13.72
CA PRO A 170 -5.25 24.94 -14.60
C PRO A 170 -4.01 24.82 -15.49
N GLY A 171 -4.19 25.00 -16.80
CA GLY A 171 -3.12 24.83 -17.81
C GLY A 171 -2.68 23.38 -18.05
N GLY A 172 -3.32 22.41 -17.39
CA GLY A 172 -2.96 21.00 -17.44
C GLY A 172 -3.56 20.26 -18.63
N MET A 173 -2.92 19.16 -19.01
CA MET A 173 -3.36 18.25 -20.06
C MET A 173 -3.34 16.80 -19.57
N ALA A 174 -4.32 16.02 -20.02
CA ALA A 174 -4.34 14.56 -19.87
C ALA A 174 -4.55 13.89 -21.23
N GLU A 175 -3.79 12.86 -21.49
CA GLU A 175 -3.89 12.04 -22.70
C GLU A 175 -4.10 10.59 -22.32
N TRP A 176 -5.04 9.93 -23.01
CA TRP A 176 -5.39 8.54 -22.78
C TRP A 176 -5.33 7.73 -24.07
N LYS A 177 -4.82 6.50 -24.00
CA LYS A 177 -4.84 5.54 -25.12
C LYS A 177 -4.88 4.10 -24.61
N ASP A 178 -5.02 3.15 -25.53
CA ASP A 178 -5.06 1.70 -25.26
C ASP A 178 -6.11 1.33 -24.20
N ILE A 179 -7.27 2.00 -24.24
CA ILE A 179 -8.33 1.84 -23.24
C ILE A 179 -9.14 0.57 -23.52
N SER A 180 -9.30 -0.26 -22.49
CA SER A 180 -10.01 -1.52 -22.57
C SER A 180 -10.69 -1.89 -21.25
N LEU A 181 -11.78 -2.64 -21.36
CA LEU A 181 -12.43 -3.31 -20.23
C LEU A 181 -12.71 -4.75 -20.65
N LEU A 182 -11.79 -5.65 -20.39
CA LEU A 182 -11.85 -7.02 -20.91
C LEU A 182 -12.25 -8.01 -19.82
N LYS A 183 -12.84 -9.13 -20.22
CA LYS A 183 -13.07 -10.24 -19.29
C LYS A 183 -11.73 -10.68 -18.68
N SER A 184 -11.74 -10.92 -17.38
CA SER A 184 -10.58 -11.33 -16.60
C SER A 184 -10.95 -12.50 -15.68
N VAL A 185 -9.94 -13.05 -15.02
CA VAL A 185 -10.10 -13.88 -13.83
C VAL A 185 -10.02 -13.01 -12.58
N ALA A 186 -10.47 -13.56 -11.45
CA ALA A 186 -10.27 -12.96 -10.14
C ALA A 186 -8.77 -12.66 -9.89
N PRO A 187 -8.43 -11.56 -9.19
CA PRO A 187 -7.10 -11.37 -8.65
C PRO A 187 -6.68 -12.58 -7.82
N THR A 188 -5.42 -13.00 -7.95
CA THR A 188 -4.86 -14.00 -7.05
C THR A 188 -4.77 -13.40 -5.65
N GLU A 189 -5.11 -14.18 -4.62
CA GLU A 189 -4.87 -13.77 -3.23
C GLU A 189 -3.39 -13.44 -3.04
N ARG A 190 -3.12 -12.37 -2.30
CA ARG A 190 -1.75 -11.95 -1.94
C ARG A 190 -1.63 -12.03 -0.43
N LYS A 191 -1.61 -13.27 0.04
CA LYS A 191 -1.50 -13.64 1.45
C LYS A 191 -0.14 -13.24 2.01
N VAL A 192 -0.16 -12.69 3.21
CA VAL A 192 1.03 -12.34 3.98
C VAL A 192 0.78 -12.64 5.45
N THR A 193 1.73 -13.28 6.10
CA THR A 193 1.68 -13.53 7.54
C THR A 193 2.40 -12.41 8.27
N LEU A 194 1.63 -11.58 8.97
CA LEU A 194 2.10 -10.44 9.74
C LEU A 194 2.29 -10.85 11.20
N ALA A 195 3.43 -10.47 11.79
CA ALA A 195 3.74 -10.80 13.16
C ALA A 195 4.36 -9.66 13.96
N ALA A 196 4.15 -9.68 15.27
CA ALA A 196 4.72 -8.74 16.22
C ALA A 196 5.19 -9.46 17.49
N VAL A 197 6.32 -9.03 18.04
CA VAL A 197 6.85 -9.56 19.30
C VAL A 197 6.31 -8.78 20.49
N HIS A 198 5.89 -9.48 21.55
CA HIS A 198 5.48 -8.87 22.82
C HIS A 198 6.37 -9.32 23.99
N THR A 199 7.18 -8.42 24.54
CA THR A 199 8.11 -8.73 25.65
C THR A 199 8.43 -7.49 26.50
N LYS A 200 9.03 -7.68 27.69
CA LYS A 200 9.48 -6.61 28.59
C LYS A 200 10.94 -6.17 28.39
N LEU A 201 11.75 -6.95 27.65
CA LEU A 201 13.22 -6.84 27.60
C LEU A 201 13.82 -6.61 29.00
N SER A 202 13.47 -7.49 29.96
CA SER A 202 13.84 -7.37 31.36
C SER A 202 14.95 -8.33 31.81
N GLY A 203 15.72 -8.91 30.88
CA GLY A 203 16.74 -9.92 31.19
C GLY A 203 17.83 -9.48 32.16
N VAL A 204 18.55 -10.45 32.71
CA VAL A 204 19.60 -10.24 33.73
C VAL A 204 20.76 -9.43 33.16
N GLU A 205 21.14 -9.70 31.92
CA GLU A 205 22.18 -8.96 31.23
C GLU A 205 21.65 -7.62 30.71
N LYS A 206 22.09 -6.52 31.32
CA LYS A 206 21.72 -5.14 30.92
C LYS A 206 22.68 -4.62 29.86
N THR A 207 22.73 -5.28 28.72
CA THR A 207 23.53 -4.89 27.54
C THR A 207 22.66 -4.84 26.28
N PRO A 208 23.03 -4.04 25.26
CA PRO A 208 22.38 -4.08 23.96
C PRO A 208 22.35 -5.49 23.36
N ASP A 209 23.41 -6.27 23.58
CA ASP A 209 23.47 -7.66 23.10
C ASP A 209 22.50 -8.57 23.82
N GLY A 210 22.43 -8.49 25.16
CA GLY A 210 21.45 -9.22 25.95
C GLY A 210 20.02 -8.95 25.47
N ASN A 211 19.67 -7.70 25.17
CA ASN A 211 18.35 -7.38 24.62
C ASN A 211 18.09 -8.00 23.24
N ARG A 212 19.10 -8.04 22.35
CA ARG A 212 18.99 -8.73 21.06
C ARG A 212 18.79 -10.24 21.25
N GLN A 213 19.54 -10.86 22.16
CA GLN A 213 19.45 -12.30 22.43
C GLN A 213 18.08 -12.71 23.00
N LEU A 214 17.47 -11.88 23.84
CA LEU A 214 16.13 -12.13 24.37
C LEU A 214 15.04 -12.18 23.29
N LEU A 215 15.26 -11.53 22.14
CA LEU A 215 14.30 -11.50 21.05
C LEU A 215 14.42 -12.72 20.13
N VAL A 216 15.57 -13.40 20.09
CA VAL A 216 15.82 -14.56 19.22
C VAL A 216 14.75 -15.66 19.35
N PRO A 217 14.41 -16.17 20.55
CA PRO A 217 13.41 -17.24 20.66
C PRO A 217 12.02 -16.80 20.22
N LEU A 218 11.67 -15.52 20.37
CA LEU A 218 10.40 -14.96 19.92
C LEU A 218 10.37 -14.81 18.40
N ILE A 219 11.48 -14.35 17.80
CA ILE A 219 11.62 -14.29 16.35
C ILE A 219 11.57 -15.69 15.74
N ASP A 220 12.28 -16.67 16.33
CA ASP A 220 12.25 -18.07 15.91
C ASP A 220 10.82 -18.66 16.02
N ALA A 221 10.06 -18.30 17.06
CA ALA A 221 8.67 -18.74 17.23
C ALA A 221 7.73 -18.16 16.16
N ALA A 222 7.78 -16.85 15.90
CA ALA A 222 7.00 -16.24 14.83
C ALA A 222 7.37 -16.78 13.45
N ALA A 223 8.65 -17.04 13.20
CA ALA A 223 9.11 -17.67 11.97
C ALA A 223 8.57 -19.11 11.82
N ALA A 224 8.50 -19.87 12.91
CA ALA A 224 7.91 -21.21 12.90
C ALA A 224 6.40 -21.22 12.61
N GLU A 225 5.70 -20.11 12.90
CA GLU A 225 4.30 -19.88 12.51
C GLU A 225 4.15 -19.33 11.08
N GLY A 226 5.25 -19.20 10.32
CA GLY A 226 5.24 -18.81 8.92
C GLY A 226 5.20 -17.30 8.68
N ALA A 227 5.67 -16.48 9.63
CA ALA A 227 5.71 -15.02 9.49
C ALA A 227 6.56 -14.55 8.30
N ASP A 228 5.97 -13.72 7.43
CA ASP A 228 6.66 -12.99 6.36
C ASP A 228 7.25 -11.67 6.85
N LEU A 229 6.61 -11.03 7.82
CA LEU A 229 7.05 -9.79 8.46
C LEU A 229 6.98 -9.94 9.98
N ILE A 230 8.06 -9.64 10.68
CA ILE A 230 8.07 -9.54 12.15
C ILE A 230 8.45 -8.12 12.58
N VAL A 231 7.62 -7.50 13.40
CA VAL A 231 7.88 -6.18 13.99
C VAL A 231 8.37 -6.32 15.42
N LEU A 232 9.53 -5.77 15.70
CA LEU A 232 10.13 -5.68 17.03
C LEU A 232 9.82 -4.33 17.69
N PRO A 233 9.91 -4.23 19.04
CA PRO A 233 9.62 -2.99 19.73
C PRO A 233 10.61 -1.85 19.44
N GLU A 234 10.18 -0.63 19.76
CA GLU A 234 10.99 0.59 19.66
C GLU A 234 12.21 0.57 20.61
N LEU A 235 13.32 1.15 20.16
CA LEU A 235 14.54 1.39 20.95
C LEU A 235 15.01 0.14 21.74
N LEU A 236 14.98 -1.02 21.09
CA LEU A 236 15.17 -2.32 21.73
C LEU A 236 16.54 -2.45 22.42
N THR A 237 17.59 -1.84 21.86
CA THR A 237 18.94 -1.85 22.45
C THR A 237 19.10 -0.92 23.65
N CYS A 238 18.13 -0.02 23.88
CA CYS A 238 18.17 0.98 24.93
C CYS A 238 17.31 0.61 26.15
N ARG A 239 16.33 -0.28 25.97
CA ARG A 239 15.39 -0.65 27.03
C ARG A 239 16.13 -1.23 28.23
N GLY A 240 15.93 -0.63 29.41
CA GLY A 240 16.55 -1.08 30.66
C GLY A 240 18.03 -0.70 30.82
N MET A 241 18.60 0.08 29.91
CA MET A 241 19.98 0.58 30.00
C MET A 241 20.04 1.83 30.89
N ARG A 242 21.17 2.01 31.58
CA ARG A 242 21.49 3.22 32.37
C ARG A 242 22.32 4.25 31.59
N LYS A 243 22.63 3.97 30.32
CA LYS A 243 23.42 4.84 29.44
C LYS A 243 22.52 5.82 28.69
N ASP A 244 23.09 6.94 28.26
CA ASP A 244 22.40 7.90 27.41
C ASP A 244 22.25 7.37 25.97
N TYR A 245 21.31 7.95 25.22
CA TYR A 245 21.03 7.57 23.83
C TYR A 245 22.25 7.71 22.93
N VAL A 246 23.05 8.74 23.14
CA VAL A 246 24.31 8.94 22.40
C VAL A 246 25.25 7.73 22.56
N ASP A 247 25.39 7.18 23.75
CA ASP A 247 26.30 6.05 24.01
C ASP A 247 25.78 4.71 23.48
N LEU A 248 24.50 4.64 23.14
CA LEU A 248 23.81 3.45 22.66
C LEU A 248 23.54 3.47 21.15
N ALA A 249 23.67 4.65 20.53
CA ALA A 249 23.46 4.83 19.10
C ALA A 249 24.57 4.20 18.26
N GLU A 250 24.17 3.52 17.19
CA GLU A 250 25.06 2.80 16.27
C GLU A 250 24.86 3.26 14.82
N THR A 251 25.83 3.02 13.95
CA THR A 251 25.64 3.29 12.51
C THR A 251 24.58 2.36 11.93
N ILE A 252 23.89 2.78 10.87
CA ILE A 252 22.98 1.92 10.10
C ILE A 252 23.48 1.89 8.64
N PRO A 253 24.00 0.75 8.15
CA PRO A 253 24.14 -0.53 8.84
C PRO A 253 25.18 -0.53 9.99
N GLY A 254 25.01 -1.45 10.93
CA GLY A 254 25.86 -1.62 12.11
C GLY A 254 25.52 -2.89 12.91
N PRO A 255 26.00 -3.01 14.17
CA PRO A 255 25.96 -4.25 14.95
C PRO A 255 24.56 -4.88 15.06
N SER A 256 23.51 -4.11 15.38
CA SER A 256 22.18 -4.71 15.48
C SER A 256 21.60 -5.10 14.13
N THR A 257 21.83 -4.34 13.06
CA THR A 257 21.33 -4.71 11.73
C THR A 257 22.05 -5.93 11.16
N GLU A 258 23.35 -6.10 11.47
CA GLU A 258 24.08 -7.33 11.13
C GLU A 258 23.56 -8.54 11.91
N PHE A 259 23.29 -8.36 13.21
CA PHE A 259 22.74 -9.41 14.06
C PHE A 259 21.37 -9.88 13.55
N PHE A 260 20.45 -8.94 13.39
CA PHE A 260 19.08 -9.22 12.95
C PHE A 260 19.00 -9.60 11.47
N GLY A 261 19.88 -9.07 10.62
CA GLY A 261 20.01 -9.46 9.22
C GLY A 261 20.35 -10.94 9.06
N LYS A 262 21.25 -11.49 9.90
CA LYS A 262 21.51 -12.95 9.91
C LYS A 262 20.26 -13.77 10.24
N ILE A 263 19.42 -13.29 11.14
CA ILE A 263 18.17 -13.95 11.55
C ILE A 263 17.11 -13.84 10.44
N ALA A 264 16.94 -12.65 9.85
CA ALA A 264 16.05 -12.43 8.72
C ALA A 264 16.41 -13.34 7.53
N LYS A 265 17.71 -13.48 7.25
CA LYS A 265 18.23 -14.42 6.24
C LYS A 265 18.00 -15.88 6.58
N LYS A 266 18.24 -16.28 7.84
CA LYS A 266 18.04 -17.65 8.33
C LYS A 266 16.60 -18.11 8.07
N HIS A 267 15.64 -17.21 8.26
CA HIS A 267 14.20 -17.52 8.19
C HIS A 267 13.52 -17.06 6.90
N ASP A 268 14.26 -16.46 5.96
CA ASP A 268 13.71 -15.93 4.69
C ASP A 268 12.49 -15.00 4.90
N LEU A 269 12.63 -14.01 5.79
CA LEU A 269 11.58 -13.08 6.17
C LEU A 269 12.04 -11.61 6.21
N TYR A 270 11.08 -10.71 6.33
CA TYR A 270 11.33 -9.30 6.63
C TYR A 270 11.24 -9.06 8.14
N LEU A 271 12.19 -8.30 8.68
CA LEU A 271 12.25 -7.95 10.09
C LEU A 271 12.34 -6.44 10.25
N VAL A 272 11.53 -5.86 11.15
CA VAL A 272 11.61 -4.43 11.50
C VAL A 272 12.13 -4.28 12.93
N ALA A 273 13.27 -3.59 13.08
CA ALA A 273 13.88 -3.32 14.38
C ALA A 273 13.87 -1.83 14.72
N GLY A 274 13.40 -1.48 15.92
CA GLY A 274 13.50 -0.12 16.47
C GLY A 274 14.86 0.12 17.14
N LEU A 275 15.65 1.06 16.62
CA LEU A 275 17.05 1.30 17.01
C LEU A 275 17.34 2.80 17.19
N LEU A 276 18.54 3.11 17.71
CA LEU A 276 19.13 4.44 17.63
C LEU A 276 20.21 4.46 16.55
N GLU A 277 20.02 5.31 15.56
CA GLU A 277 21.02 5.56 14.53
C GLU A 277 21.95 6.70 14.93
N ARG A 278 23.24 6.52 14.68
CA ARG A 278 24.26 7.57 14.65
C ARG A 278 24.65 7.87 13.20
N ASP A 279 24.47 9.13 12.80
CA ASP A 279 24.88 9.66 11.50
C ASP A 279 25.70 10.95 11.71
N GLY A 280 27.03 10.79 11.72
CA GLY A 280 27.94 11.85 12.13
C GLY A 280 27.63 12.37 13.54
N PRO A 281 27.35 13.67 13.73
CA PRO A 281 27.00 14.24 15.03
C PRO A 281 25.53 14.02 15.42
N LEU A 282 24.68 13.55 14.50
CA LEU A 282 23.24 13.44 14.69
C LEU A 282 22.86 12.05 15.17
N ILE A 283 21.88 12.00 16.08
CA ILE A 283 21.28 10.76 16.58
C ILE A 283 19.80 10.74 16.18
N TYR A 284 19.31 9.62 15.67
CA TYR A 284 17.92 9.43 15.26
C TYR A 284 17.30 8.23 15.94
N ASN A 285 16.01 8.32 16.29
CA ASN A 285 15.20 7.15 16.60
C ASN A 285 14.68 6.57 15.27
N VAL A 286 14.99 5.31 14.98
CA VAL A 286 14.75 4.71 13.66
C VAL A 286 14.01 3.38 13.75
N ALA A 287 13.20 3.10 12.72
CA ALA A 287 12.81 1.74 12.37
C ALA A 287 13.64 1.30 11.16
N VAL A 288 14.27 0.14 11.25
CA VAL A 288 15.11 -0.42 10.17
C VAL A 288 14.50 -1.71 9.67
N LEU A 289 14.37 -1.83 8.36
CA LEU A 289 13.88 -3.00 7.66
C LEU A 289 15.05 -3.85 7.17
N MET A 290 15.17 -5.07 7.70
CA MET A 290 16.05 -6.10 7.17
C MET A 290 15.25 -7.03 6.27
N GLY A 291 15.82 -7.37 5.12
CA GLY A 291 15.19 -8.24 4.13
C GLY A 291 15.65 -9.70 4.23
N PRO A 292 15.03 -10.59 3.43
CA PRO A 292 15.35 -12.02 3.39
C PRO A 292 16.79 -12.34 2.92
N SER A 293 17.46 -11.40 2.25
CA SER A 293 18.89 -11.54 1.92
C SER A 293 19.82 -11.39 3.13
N GLY A 294 19.30 -10.83 4.23
CA GLY A 294 20.02 -10.39 5.41
C GLY A 294 20.56 -8.97 5.34
N GLU A 295 20.33 -8.28 4.22
CA GLU A 295 20.74 -6.88 4.04
C GLU A 295 19.67 -5.90 4.55
N VAL A 296 20.11 -4.68 4.86
CA VAL A 296 19.19 -3.56 5.14
C VAL A 296 18.50 -3.15 3.84
N VAL A 297 17.19 -3.32 3.78
CA VAL A 297 16.35 -2.87 2.65
C VAL A 297 16.11 -1.37 2.74
N GLY A 298 15.97 -0.85 3.96
CA GLY A 298 15.81 0.57 4.20
C GLY A 298 15.61 0.92 5.66
N LYS A 299 15.49 2.22 5.94
CA LYS A 299 15.24 2.76 7.28
C LYS A 299 14.28 3.94 7.22
N TYR A 300 13.54 4.12 8.30
CA TYR A 300 12.68 5.27 8.55
C TYR A 300 13.18 5.98 9.81
N ARG A 301 13.44 7.29 9.70
CA ARG A 301 13.78 8.15 10.84
C ARG A 301 12.50 8.75 11.38
N LYS A 302 12.23 8.56 12.67
CA LYS A 302 11.04 9.08 13.37
C LYS A 302 10.90 10.58 13.12
N VAL A 303 9.77 10.99 12.55
CA VAL A 303 9.55 12.37 12.11
C VAL A 303 9.03 13.22 13.27
N THR A 304 8.20 12.64 14.14
CA THR A 304 7.62 13.35 15.28
C THR A 304 8.26 12.92 16.59
N LEU A 305 8.84 13.89 17.30
CA LEU A 305 9.61 13.60 18.51
C LEU A 305 8.83 14.00 19.78
N PRO A 306 8.73 13.12 20.78
CA PRO A 306 8.28 13.52 22.11
C PRO A 306 9.31 14.43 22.78
N ARG A 307 8.86 15.21 23.77
CA ARG A 307 9.69 16.19 24.50
C ARG A 307 10.98 15.56 25.05
N GLU A 308 10.90 14.33 25.55
CA GLU A 308 12.01 13.61 26.16
C GLU A 308 13.10 13.26 25.15
N GLU A 309 12.76 12.98 23.89
CA GLU A 309 13.72 12.72 22.83
C GLU A 309 14.42 14.01 22.38
N ILE A 310 13.66 15.10 22.23
CA ILE A 310 14.21 16.43 21.90
C ILE A 310 15.19 16.87 22.99
N ALA A 311 14.83 16.72 24.26
CA ALA A 311 15.70 17.08 25.39
C ALA A 311 17.00 16.26 25.43
N LYS A 312 17.02 15.08 24.82
CA LYS A 312 18.21 14.21 24.67
C LYS A 312 18.99 14.46 23.37
N GLY A 313 18.57 15.43 22.56
CA GLY A 313 19.25 15.79 21.32
C GLY A 313 18.99 14.83 20.16
N ILE A 314 17.89 14.08 20.19
CA ILE A 314 17.46 13.28 19.02
C ILE A 314 16.99 14.25 17.91
N ALA A 315 17.48 14.02 16.70
CA ALA A 315 17.09 14.76 15.52
C ALA A 315 15.83 14.13 14.87
N PRO A 316 14.91 14.94 14.32
CA PRO A 316 13.74 14.43 13.62
C PRO A 316 14.12 13.95 12.20
N GLY A 317 13.44 12.91 11.73
CA GLY A 317 13.37 12.60 10.30
C GLY A 317 12.56 13.62 9.52
N ASN A 318 12.59 13.53 8.18
CA ASN A 318 11.94 14.48 7.28
C ASN A 318 11.33 13.83 6.03
N ASP A 319 11.18 12.50 6.01
CA ASP A 319 10.62 11.77 4.88
C ASP A 319 9.74 10.60 5.34
N TYR A 320 8.91 10.12 4.43
CA TYR A 320 7.96 9.02 4.60
C TYR A 320 8.24 7.92 3.57
N PRO A 321 9.41 7.26 3.59
CA PRO A 321 9.72 6.22 2.63
C PRO A 321 8.79 5.01 2.76
N VAL A 322 8.45 4.40 1.63
CA VAL A 322 7.76 3.11 1.53
C VAL A 322 8.67 2.13 0.81
N PHE A 323 8.62 0.87 1.23
CA PHE A 323 9.55 -0.16 0.78
C PHE A 323 8.80 -1.25 0.04
N GLN A 324 9.20 -1.53 -1.20
CA GLN A 324 8.69 -2.68 -1.95
C GLN A 324 9.24 -3.96 -1.31
N THR A 325 8.34 -4.82 -0.85
CA THR A 325 8.65 -6.18 -0.37
C THR A 325 8.10 -7.22 -1.36
N ARG A 326 8.37 -8.50 -1.11
CA ARG A 326 7.78 -9.60 -1.91
C ARG A 326 6.26 -9.70 -1.77
N PHE A 327 5.72 -9.21 -0.66
CA PHE A 327 4.28 -9.27 -0.37
C PHE A 327 3.54 -7.98 -0.72
N GLY A 328 4.21 -6.81 -0.74
CA GLY A 328 3.54 -5.54 -1.03
C GLY A 328 4.34 -4.32 -0.57
N MET A 329 3.68 -3.18 -0.46
CA MET A 329 4.32 -1.94 -0.02
C MET A 329 4.26 -1.78 1.50
N LEU A 330 5.42 -1.72 2.14
CA LEU A 330 5.57 -1.55 3.59
C LEU A 330 5.96 -0.11 3.94
N GLY A 331 5.15 0.54 4.77
CA GLY A 331 5.51 1.77 5.48
C GLY A 331 6.03 1.48 6.89
N MET A 332 6.71 2.44 7.50
CA MET A 332 7.13 2.35 8.89
C MET A 332 6.81 3.65 9.63
N MET A 333 6.33 3.52 10.87
CA MET A 333 6.14 4.61 11.82
C MET A 333 6.86 4.25 13.12
N VAL A 334 7.21 5.24 13.94
CA VAL A 334 7.79 4.99 15.25
C VAL A 334 7.04 5.74 16.32
N CYS A 335 6.42 4.98 17.24
CA CYS A 335 5.86 5.47 18.50
C CYS A 335 5.02 6.74 18.40
N TYR A 336 5.61 7.89 18.73
CA TYR A 336 4.94 9.19 18.79
C TYR A 336 4.32 9.60 17.45
N ASP A 337 4.80 9.05 16.34
CA ASP A 337 4.22 9.22 15.00
C ASP A 337 2.74 8.81 14.94
N VAL A 338 2.30 7.84 15.75
CA VAL A 338 0.88 7.42 15.79
C VAL A 338 -0.04 8.58 16.20
N PHE A 339 0.46 9.60 16.89
CA PHE A 339 -0.34 10.74 17.32
C PHE A 339 -0.64 11.74 16.18
N PHE A 340 0.06 11.64 15.05
CA PHE A 340 -0.02 12.61 13.95
C PHE A 340 -0.57 11.94 12.68
N PRO A 341 -1.80 12.28 12.23
CA PRO A 341 -2.42 11.66 11.06
C PRO A 341 -1.59 11.86 9.78
N GLU A 342 -0.84 12.94 9.70
CA GLU A 342 0.01 13.28 8.56
C GLU A 342 1.01 12.18 8.25
N VAL A 343 1.56 11.50 9.26
CA VAL A 343 2.58 10.46 9.04
C VAL A 343 1.99 9.27 8.30
N ALA A 344 0.90 8.68 8.82
CA ALA A 344 0.25 7.55 8.16
C ALA A 344 -0.37 7.96 6.82
N ARG A 345 -0.92 9.18 6.72
CA ARG A 345 -1.47 9.68 5.45
C ARG A 345 -0.41 9.78 4.37
N ASN A 346 0.76 10.33 4.67
CA ASN A 346 1.85 10.44 3.69
C ASN A 346 2.36 9.05 3.26
N LEU A 347 2.49 8.10 4.18
CA LEU A 347 2.85 6.71 3.85
C LEU A 347 1.81 6.05 2.94
N ALA A 348 0.52 6.18 3.26
CA ALA A 348 -0.58 5.63 2.46
C ALA A 348 -0.68 6.29 1.08
N MET A 349 -0.49 7.61 0.97
CA MET A 349 -0.43 8.34 -0.31
C MET A 349 0.73 7.89 -1.20
N LYS A 350 1.84 7.44 -0.59
CA LYS A 350 2.96 6.81 -1.28
C LYS A 350 2.73 5.32 -1.58
N GLY A 351 1.60 4.76 -1.17
CA GLY A 351 1.15 3.41 -1.52
C GLY A 351 1.37 2.36 -0.44
N ALA A 352 1.68 2.73 0.81
CA ALA A 352 1.79 1.75 1.89
C ALA A 352 0.48 0.97 2.08
N GLU A 353 0.58 -0.35 2.18
CA GLU A 353 -0.53 -1.27 2.40
C GLU A 353 -0.49 -1.87 3.81
N VAL A 354 0.73 -2.04 4.32
CA VAL A 354 1.04 -2.43 5.70
C VAL A 354 1.93 -1.36 6.30
N ILE A 355 1.70 -1.00 7.56
CA ILE A 355 2.62 -0.15 8.33
C ILE A 355 3.15 -0.93 9.55
N ALA A 356 4.47 -0.99 9.70
CA ALA A 356 5.10 -1.47 10.92
C ALA A 356 5.22 -0.33 11.94
N LEU A 357 4.85 -0.60 13.20
CA LEU A 357 4.89 0.36 14.29
C LEU A 357 5.63 -0.23 15.52
N PRO A 358 6.97 -0.15 15.55
CA PRO A 358 7.72 -0.21 16.80
C PRO A 358 7.30 0.95 17.72
N ILE A 359 6.86 0.64 18.95
CA ILE A 359 6.30 1.66 19.86
C ILE A 359 6.54 1.31 21.34
N TRP A 360 6.86 2.31 22.18
CA TRP A 360 6.88 2.11 23.64
C TRP A 360 5.50 2.02 24.28
N GLY A 361 4.57 2.80 23.77
CA GLY A 361 3.18 2.89 24.18
C GLY A 361 2.50 4.06 23.47
N GLY A 362 1.17 4.04 23.42
CA GLY A 362 0.37 5.07 22.76
C GLY A 362 -1.13 4.80 22.93
N ASN A 363 -1.96 5.73 22.46
CA ASN A 363 -3.41 5.57 22.51
C ASN A 363 -3.87 4.58 21.41
N PRO A 364 -4.49 3.43 21.75
CA PRO A 364 -4.91 2.44 20.76
C PRO A 364 -5.99 2.98 19.80
N ARG A 365 -6.80 3.97 20.22
CA ARG A 365 -7.78 4.61 19.34
C ARG A 365 -7.14 5.38 18.21
N LEU A 366 -5.94 5.92 18.43
CA LEU A 366 -5.20 6.61 17.36
C LEU A 366 -4.65 5.59 16.36
N ALA A 367 -4.13 4.44 16.80
CA ALA A 367 -3.76 3.35 15.89
C ALA A 367 -4.96 2.88 15.05
N ALA A 368 -6.12 2.66 15.67
CA ALA A 368 -7.36 2.34 14.96
C ALA A 368 -7.71 3.40 13.90
N ALA A 369 -7.66 4.69 14.27
CA ALA A 369 -7.90 5.79 13.34
C ALA A 369 -6.90 5.81 12.17
N ARG A 370 -5.60 5.57 12.42
CA ARG A 370 -4.58 5.48 11.36
C ARG A 370 -4.88 4.36 10.37
N CYS A 371 -5.42 3.23 10.84
CA CYS A 371 -5.82 2.13 9.97
C CYS A 371 -7.05 2.53 9.13
N ALA A 372 -8.13 2.92 9.80
CA ALA A 372 -9.42 3.26 9.19
C ALA A 372 -9.32 4.40 8.16
N GLU A 373 -8.65 5.49 8.51
CA GLU A 373 -8.58 6.66 7.64
C GLU A 373 -7.66 6.44 6.42
N ASN A 374 -6.80 5.43 6.45
CA ASN A 374 -5.83 5.15 5.39
C ASN A 374 -6.07 3.82 4.65
N GLY A 375 -7.00 2.97 5.11
CA GLY A 375 -7.22 1.66 4.53
C GLY A 375 -5.98 0.76 4.59
N ILE A 376 -5.22 0.82 5.69
CA ILE A 376 -3.96 0.07 5.86
C ILE A 376 -4.06 -0.97 6.96
N PHE A 377 -3.31 -2.06 6.82
CA PHE A 377 -3.00 -2.93 7.95
C PHE A 377 -1.90 -2.29 8.80
N LEU A 378 -1.95 -2.46 10.11
CA LEU A 378 -0.91 -1.99 11.03
C LEU A 378 -0.40 -3.15 11.87
N VAL A 379 0.90 -3.20 12.10
CA VAL A 379 1.54 -4.20 12.96
C VAL A 379 2.28 -3.47 14.07
N SER A 380 1.72 -3.45 15.27
CA SER A 380 2.29 -2.74 16.42
C SER A 380 3.02 -3.69 17.36
N SER A 381 4.20 -3.31 17.82
CA SER A 381 4.98 -4.05 18.83
C SER A 381 5.35 -3.13 19.98
N THR A 382 4.91 -3.50 21.20
CA THR A 382 5.02 -2.65 22.39
C THR A 382 5.48 -3.37 23.67
N TYR A 383 5.92 -2.57 24.64
CA TYR A 383 6.23 -2.97 26.01
C TYR A 383 5.06 -2.72 26.99
N THR A 384 3.87 -2.37 26.51
CA THR A 384 2.67 -2.15 27.33
C THR A 384 2.13 -3.48 27.87
N ASN A 385 1.72 -3.56 29.15
CA ASN A 385 0.97 -4.73 29.63
C ASN A 385 -0.28 -5.00 28.77
N HIS A 386 -0.45 -6.24 28.29
CA HIS A 386 -1.58 -6.63 27.45
C HIS A 386 -2.94 -6.45 28.13
N GLU A 387 -3.00 -6.41 29.47
CA GLU A 387 -4.24 -6.09 30.22
C GLU A 387 -4.56 -4.59 30.25
N ALA A 388 -3.56 -3.73 30.07
CA ALA A 388 -3.76 -2.28 30.18
C ALA A 388 -4.55 -1.74 28.99
N ASN A 389 -5.46 -0.79 29.22
CA ASN A 389 -6.18 -0.10 28.15
C ASN A 389 -5.30 0.97 27.48
N TRP A 390 -4.22 0.51 26.86
CA TRP A 390 -3.20 1.30 26.17
C TRP A 390 -2.75 0.53 24.92
N MET A 391 -1.77 1.05 24.16
CA MET A 391 -1.31 0.42 22.91
C MET A 391 -1.08 -1.07 23.10
N LYS A 392 -1.57 -1.87 22.15
CA LYS A 392 -1.40 -3.33 22.15
C LYS A 392 -0.28 -3.74 21.20
N THR A 393 0.34 -4.89 21.50
CA THR A 393 1.05 -5.63 20.46
C THR A 393 -0.01 -6.39 19.68
N ALA A 394 -0.20 -6.04 18.41
CA ALA A 394 -1.35 -6.49 17.63
C ALA A 394 -1.12 -6.39 16.11
N VAL A 395 -1.88 -7.20 15.37
CA VAL A 395 -2.16 -6.98 13.94
C VAL A 395 -3.54 -6.33 13.83
N TRP A 396 -3.60 -5.19 13.18
CA TRP A 396 -4.81 -4.39 13.02
C TRP A 396 -5.30 -4.48 11.58
N ASP A 397 -6.61 -4.62 11.38
CA ASP A 397 -7.24 -4.54 10.06
C ASP A 397 -7.35 -3.11 9.55
N ARG A 398 -7.84 -2.97 8.30
CA ARG A 398 -8.05 -1.68 7.63
C ARG A 398 -9.21 -0.85 8.22
N GLU A 399 -9.97 -1.40 9.15
CA GLU A 399 -11.09 -0.74 9.85
C GLU A 399 -10.67 -0.26 11.24
N GLY A 400 -9.49 -0.68 11.71
CA GLY A 400 -8.94 -0.34 13.01
C GLY A 400 -9.28 -1.34 14.13
N ASN A 401 -9.77 -2.52 13.79
CA ASN A 401 -9.98 -3.61 14.75
C ASN A 401 -8.72 -4.46 14.91
N TRP A 402 -8.61 -5.17 16.04
CA TRP A 402 -7.58 -6.19 16.23
C TRP A 402 -7.99 -7.49 15.56
N LEU A 403 -7.21 -7.93 14.59
CA LEU A 403 -7.30 -9.28 14.04
C LEU A 403 -6.69 -10.30 15.01
N SER A 404 -5.60 -9.93 15.67
CA SER A 404 -4.99 -10.66 16.77
C SER A 404 -4.20 -9.70 17.66
N HIS A 405 -4.10 -10.01 18.96
CA HIS A 405 -3.31 -9.24 19.91
C HIS A 405 -2.78 -10.10 21.06
N ALA A 406 -1.70 -9.65 21.69
CA ALA A 406 -1.06 -10.40 22.76
C ALA A 406 -1.97 -10.50 23.99
N GLN A 407 -1.93 -11.67 24.65
CA GLN A 407 -2.65 -11.98 25.89
C GLN A 407 -1.73 -12.36 27.05
N GLU A 408 -0.44 -12.52 26.79
CA GLU A 408 0.57 -12.96 27.76
C GLU A 408 1.90 -12.28 27.43
N TRP A 409 2.83 -12.24 28.38
CA TRP A 409 4.18 -11.74 28.12
C TRP A 409 5.05 -12.77 27.42
N ASP A 410 6.08 -12.30 26.72
CA ASP A 410 7.08 -13.13 26.06
C ASP A 410 6.43 -14.09 25.04
N THR A 411 5.55 -13.50 24.22
CA THR A 411 4.78 -14.17 23.19
C THR A 411 4.92 -13.45 21.84
N VAL A 412 4.39 -14.06 20.80
CA VAL A 412 4.24 -13.48 19.47
C VAL A 412 2.77 -13.38 19.10
N VAL A 413 2.46 -12.35 18.34
CA VAL A 413 1.15 -12.18 17.71
C VAL A 413 1.37 -12.45 16.23
N VAL A 414 0.59 -13.35 15.65
CA VAL A 414 0.69 -13.74 14.24
C VAL A 414 -0.71 -13.70 13.62
N HIS A 415 -0.82 -13.22 12.38
CA HIS A 415 -2.07 -13.27 11.60
C HIS A 415 -1.78 -13.25 10.10
N GLU A 416 -2.45 -14.11 9.34
CA GLU A 416 -2.42 -14.08 7.87
C GLU A 416 -3.50 -13.13 7.35
N VAL A 417 -3.15 -12.23 6.44
CA VAL A 417 -4.09 -11.33 5.75
C VAL A 417 -3.92 -11.44 4.24
N ASP A 418 -4.98 -11.18 3.48
CA ASP A 418 -4.91 -11.03 2.03
C ASP A 418 -4.87 -9.54 1.66
N LEU A 419 -3.74 -9.08 1.13
CA LEU A 419 -3.58 -7.69 0.74
C LEU A 419 -4.40 -7.32 -0.51
N ASN A 420 -4.79 -8.28 -1.34
CA ASN A 420 -5.62 -8.03 -2.52
C ASN A 420 -7.12 -8.01 -2.21
N ARG A 421 -7.54 -8.47 -1.03
CA ARG A 421 -8.93 -8.38 -0.60
C ARG A 421 -9.26 -6.92 -0.23
N PRO A 422 -10.21 -6.25 -0.90
CA PRO A 422 -10.56 -4.88 -0.56
C PRO A 422 -11.37 -4.82 0.73
N THR A 423 -11.33 -3.66 1.40
CA THR A 423 -12.23 -3.33 2.52
C THR A 423 -13.25 -2.31 2.02
N ILE A 424 -14.53 -2.70 2.00
CA ILE A 424 -15.60 -1.89 1.43
C ILE A 424 -16.40 -1.23 2.56
N TRP A 425 -16.51 0.09 2.49
CA TRP A 425 -17.20 0.91 3.46
C TRP A 425 -18.59 1.27 2.95
N THR A 426 -19.60 1.10 3.81
CA THR A 426 -20.96 1.54 3.52
C THR A 426 -20.99 3.04 3.21
N GLY A 427 -21.59 3.41 2.09
CA GLY A 427 -21.67 4.79 1.59
C GLY A 427 -20.43 5.25 0.82
N LEU A 428 -19.28 4.61 0.99
CA LEU A 428 -18.00 5.08 0.45
C LEU A 428 -17.36 4.15 -0.59
N GLY A 429 -17.62 2.84 -0.55
CA GLY A 429 -17.00 1.85 -1.43
C GLY A 429 -15.59 1.45 -0.97
N ASP A 430 -14.71 1.11 -1.91
CA ASP A 430 -13.28 0.93 -1.64
C ASP A 430 -12.65 2.30 -1.32
N PHE A 431 -12.58 2.61 -0.02
CA PHE A 431 -12.02 3.88 0.43
C PHE A 431 -10.52 3.97 0.16
N GLN A 432 -9.78 2.86 0.22
CA GLN A 432 -8.33 2.85 -0.01
C GLN A 432 -8.01 3.32 -1.43
N ALA A 433 -8.75 2.83 -2.43
CA ALA A 433 -8.64 3.29 -3.80
C ALA A 433 -8.99 4.78 -3.96
N ARG A 434 -9.83 5.36 -3.12
CA ARG A 434 -10.27 6.76 -3.23
C ARG A 434 -9.30 7.78 -2.64
N ILE A 435 -8.46 7.38 -1.68
CA ILE A 435 -7.55 8.28 -0.94
C ILE A 435 -6.75 9.21 -1.87
N ALA A 436 -6.00 8.65 -2.83
CA ALA A 436 -5.14 9.47 -3.71
C ALA A 436 -5.91 10.41 -4.65
N ARG A 437 -7.22 10.18 -4.82
CA ARG A 437 -8.09 10.90 -5.75
C ARG A 437 -8.88 12.02 -5.09
N GLU A 438 -9.05 11.92 -3.78
CA GLU A 438 -9.95 12.78 -3.01
C GLU A 438 -9.27 13.46 -1.82
N ALA A 439 -8.09 12.98 -1.40
CA ALA A 439 -7.33 13.62 -0.35
C ALA A 439 -7.06 15.11 -0.66
N PRO A 440 -7.11 15.98 0.35
CA PRO A 440 -6.65 17.36 0.20
C PRO A 440 -5.23 17.41 -0.37
N VAL A 441 -4.97 18.43 -1.19
CA VAL A 441 -3.60 18.73 -1.60
C VAL A 441 -2.82 19.22 -0.38
N HIS A 442 -1.55 18.88 -0.29
CA HIS A 442 -0.69 19.43 0.76
C HIS A 442 -0.53 20.93 0.51
N ALA A 443 -0.69 21.74 1.56
CA ALA A 443 -0.26 23.13 1.53
C ALA A 443 1.28 23.14 1.51
N GLU A 444 1.87 23.86 0.56
CA GLU A 444 3.32 24.10 0.51
C GLU A 444 3.81 24.98 1.67
#